data_AF-A0A7J2UV70-F1
#
_entry.id   AF-A0A7J2UV70-F1
#
_cell.length_a   1.000
_cell.length_b   1.000
_cell.length_c   1.000
_cell.angle_alpha   90.00
_cell.angle_beta   90.00
_cell.angle_gamma   90.00
#
_symmetry.space_group_name_H-M   'P 1'
#
loop_
_entity.id
_entity.type
_entity.pdbx_description
1 polymer ?
#
loop_
_entity_poly.entity_id
_entity_poly.type
_entity_poly.pdbx_seq_one_letter_code
_entity_poly.pdbx_strand_id
1 'polypeptide(L)'
;MNTKKILGIFICMLVLTMIPVTAGATTQPEPETTDMGWTSIQGIIGRPIERNGGALIEFRCFFVHYVAQGIGQRVTGFRYNMQPMIIPNTFRGVLMPGMILGYCIGQLEV
;
A
#
# COMPACT_ATOMS: atom_id res chain seq x y z
N MET A 1 23.68 41.97 -22.33
CA MET A 1 23.86 40.85 -21.38
C MET A 1 24.38 39.65 -22.17
N ASN A 2 25.56 39.10 -21.82
CA ASN A 2 26.28 38.13 -22.65
C ASN A 2 25.56 36.77 -22.67
N THR A 3 25.16 36.28 -23.84
CA THR A 3 24.34 35.06 -24.04
C THR A 3 24.91 33.83 -23.33
N LYS A 4 26.25 33.75 -23.21
CA LYS A 4 26.97 32.70 -22.48
C LYS A 4 26.67 32.67 -20.98
N LYS A 5 26.42 33.83 -20.36
CA LYS A 5 26.09 33.93 -18.92
C LYS A 5 24.64 33.49 -18.65
N ILE A 6 23.72 33.79 -19.56
CA ILE A 6 22.31 33.40 -19.46
C ILE A 6 22.16 31.88 -19.55
N LEU A 7 22.91 31.25 -20.48
CA LEU A 7 22.90 29.79 -20.64
C LEU A 7 23.40 29.08 -19.38
N GLY A 8 24.46 29.60 -18.74
CA GLY A 8 25.01 29.02 -17.50
C GLY A 8 24.03 29.10 -16.33
N ILE A 9 23.28 30.21 -16.20
CA ILE A 9 22.24 30.37 -15.18
C ILE A 9 21.10 29.37 -15.42
N PHE A 10 20.68 29.20 -16.67
CA PHE A 10 19.62 28.24 -17.02
C PHE A 10 20.01 26.80 -16.71
N ILE A 11 21.24 26.38 -17.04
CA ILE A 11 21.72 25.03 -16.72
C ILE A 11 21.79 24.83 -15.20
N CYS A 12 22.26 25.83 -14.46
CA CYS A 12 22.36 25.75 -13.00
C CYS A 12 20.98 25.64 -12.33
N MET A 13 19.99 26.42 -12.79
CA MET A 13 18.62 26.29 -12.31
C MET A 13 17.99 24.94 -12.69
N LEU A 14 18.25 24.41 -13.89
CA LEU A 14 17.72 23.12 -14.32
C LEU A 14 18.23 21.95 -13.45
N VAL A 15 19.52 21.98 -13.09
CA VAL A 15 20.13 20.99 -12.18
C VAL A 15 19.52 21.11 -10.78
N LEU A 16 19.34 22.33 -10.27
CA LEU A 16 18.70 22.56 -8.97
C LEU A 16 17.24 22.07 -8.92
N THR A 17 16.51 22.10 -10.05
CA THR A 17 15.15 21.56 -10.13
C THR A 17 15.06 20.03 -10.24
N MET A 18 16.16 19.34 -10.55
CA MET A 18 16.19 17.87 -10.65
C MET A 18 16.47 17.18 -9.30
N ILE A 19 17.15 17.85 -8.38
CA ILE A 19 17.50 17.31 -7.04
C ILE A 19 16.25 16.94 -6.20
N PRO A 20 15.14 17.70 -6.20
CA PRO A 20 13.95 17.33 -5.43
C PRO A 20 13.18 16.14 -6.03
N VAL A 21 13.35 15.88 -7.33
CA VAL A 21 12.57 14.85 -8.05
C VAL A 21 13.09 13.45 -7.72
N THR A 22 14.38 13.29 -7.46
CA THR A 22 14.96 12.01 -7.00
C THR A 22 14.72 11.76 -5.51
N ALA A 23 14.60 12.81 -4.68
CA ALA A 23 14.23 12.68 -3.27
C ALA A 23 12.72 12.42 -3.07
N GLY A 24 11.88 12.80 -4.02
CA GLY A 24 10.43 12.53 -4.03
C GLY A 24 10.05 11.12 -4.51
N ALA A 25 10.97 10.39 -5.15
CA ALA A 25 10.85 8.96 -5.40
C ALA A 25 11.10 8.18 -4.09
N THR A 26 10.30 8.50 -3.08
CA THR A 26 10.11 7.60 -1.95
C THR A 26 9.47 6.36 -2.54
N THR A 27 10.29 5.31 -2.70
CA THR A 27 9.79 3.95 -2.73
C THR A 27 8.82 3.85 -1.57
N GLN A 28 7.52 3.73 -1.83
CA GLN A 28 6.58 3.35 -0.79
C GLN A 28 7.20 2.11 -0.15
N PRO A 29 7.58 2.13 1.14
CA PRO A 29 8.06 0.93 1.78
C PRO A 29 6.96 -0.12 1.56
N GLU A 30 7.36 -1.29 1.05
CA GLU A 30 6.45 -2.44 1.07
C GLU A 30 5.93 -2.56 2.49
N PRO A 31 4.61 -2.71 2.70
CA PRO A 31 4.06 -2.77 4.04
C PRO A 31 4.77 -3.89 4.79
N GLU A 32 5.56 -3.54 5.80
CA GLU A 32 6.22 -4.55 6.63
C GLU A 32 5.10 -5.33 7.32
N THR A 33 5.00 -6.62 7.04
CA THR A 33 4.05 -7.49 7.71
C THR A 33 4.78 -8.18 8.85
N THR A 34 4.30 -8.00 10.08
CA THR A 34 4.81 -8.77 11.22
C THR A 34 3.92 -9.99 11.41
N ASP A 35 4.51 -11.19 11.60
CA ASP A 35 3.78 -12.43 11.89
C ASP A 35 3.04 -12.41 13.24
N MET A 36 3.30 -11.40 14.07
CA MET A 36 2.68 -11.19 15.36
C MET A 36 1.50 -10.22 15.25
N GLY A 37 0.32 -10.68 15.66
CA GLY A 37 -0.91 -9.88 15.67
C GLY A 37 -2.00 -10.44 14.78
N TRP A 38 -3.03 -9.64 14.57
CA TRP A 38 -4.11 -9.93 13.63
C TRP A 38 -4.58 -8.66 12.94
N THR A 39 -5.13 -8.82 11.74
CA THR A 39 -5.79 -7.74 11.03
C THR A 39 -7.22 -8.13 10.75
N SER A 40 -8.18 -7.39 11.29
CA SER A 40 -9.59 -7.52 10.91
C SER A 40 -9.88 -6.67 9.68
N ILE A 41 -10.68 -7.21 8.77
CA ILE A 41 -10.96 -6.61 7.46
C ILE A 41 -12.45 -6.74 7.18
N GLN A 42 -13.08 -5.64 6.77
CA GLN A 42 -14.47 -5.62 6.35
C GLN A 42 -14.69 -4.66 5.18
N GLY A 43 -15.52 -5.05 4.21
CA GLY A 43 -15.88 -4.14 3.13
C GLY A 43 -16.33 -4.81 1.85
N ILE A 44 -16.28 -4.03 0.76
CA ILE A 44 -16.69 -4.42 -0.58
C ILE A 44 -15.43 -4.57 -1.44
N ILE A 45 -15.27 -5.77 -2.01
CA ILE A 45 -14.10 -6.16 -2.81
C ILE A 45 -14.50 -6.62 -4.21
N GLY A 46 -13.55 -6.52 -5.14
CA GLY A 46 -13.61 -7.22 -6.41
C GLY A 46 -13.45 -8.74 -6.25
N ARG A 47 -13.30 -9.44 -7.38
CA ARG A 47 -13.06 -10.89 -7.35
C ARG A 47 -11.68 -11.17 -6.72
N PRO A 48 -11.60 -11.97 -5.65
CA PRO A 48 -10.31 -12.37 -5.08
C PRO A 48 -9.59 -13.35 -6.00
N ILE A 49 -8.27 -13.26 -6.05
CA ILE A 49 -7.38 -14.08 -6.88
C ILE A 49 -6.25 -14.58 -5.99
N GLU A 50 -5.95 -15.87 -6.06
CA GLU A 50 -4.81 -16.47 -5.39
C GLU A 50 -3.50 -16.11 -6.10
N ARG A 51 -2.47 -15.77 -5.31
CA ARG A 51 -1.11 -15.47 -5.77
C ARG A 51 -0.11 -16.36 -5.04
N ASN A 52 1.10 -16.47 -5.58
CA ASN A 52 2.21 -17.25 -4.99
C ASN A 52 1.79 -18.69 -4.61
N GLY A 53 1.14 -19.40 -5.54
CA GLY A 53 0.70 -20.78 -5.31
C GLY A 53 -0.38 -20.94 -4.24
N GLY A 54 -1.14 -19.88 -3.95
CA GLY A 54 -2.17 -19.88 -2.92
C GLY A 54 -1.71 -19.38 -1.56
N ALA A 55 -0.47 -18.90 -1.40
CA ALA A 55 -0.01 -18.33 -0.14
C ALA A 55 -0.65 -16.96 0.16
N LEU A 56 -1.01 -16.21 -0.89
CA LEU A 56 -1.54 -14.86 -0.79
C LEU A 56 -2.86 -14.75 -1.56
N ILE A 57 -3.72 -13.84 -1.10
CA ILE A 57 -4.97 -13.49 -1.74
C ILE A 57 -4.90 -12.01 -2.12
N GLU A 58 -5.03 -11.71 -3.41
CA GLU A 58 -5.12 -10.35 -3.93
C GLU A 58 -6.57 -10.03 -4.32
N PHE A 59 -7.04 -8.84 -3.97
CA PHE A 59 -8.31 -8.31 -4.44
C PHE A 59 -8.26 -6.79 -4.63
N ARG A 60 -9.20 -6.26 -5.42
CA ARG A 60 -9.41 -4.81 -5.60
C ARG A 60 -10.37 -4.31 -4.53
N CYS A 61 -10.00 -3.26 -3.80
CA CYS A 61 -10.83 -2.65 -2.77
C CYS A 61 -11.74 -1.58 -3.37
N PHE A 62 -13.06 -1.81 -3.41
CA PHE A 62 -14.00 -0.71 -3.68
C PHE A 62 -14.08 0.19 -2.46
N PHE A 63 -14.29 -0.42 -1.29
CA PHE A 63 -14.23 0.23 0.01
C PHE A 63 -13.98 -0.84 1.08
N VAL A 64 -12.80 -0.83 1.68
CA VAL A 64 -12.37 -1.80 2.69
C VAL A 64 -11.83 -1.05 3.89
N HIS A 65 -12.39 -1.33 5.05
CA HIS A 65 -11.89 -0.91 6.35
C HIS A 65 -11.08 -2.04 6.97
N TYR A 66 -9.92 -1.73 7.53
CA TYR A 66 -9.09 -2.69 8.24
C TYR A 66 -8.60 -2.13 9.57
N VAL A 67 -8.44 -3.03 10.53
CA VAL A 67 -7.84 -2.74 11.84
C VAL A 67 -6.74 -3.75 12.06
N ALA A 68 -5.49 -3.29 11.99
CA ALA A 68 -4.31 -4.09 12.23
C ALA A 68 -3.86 -3.91 13.67
N GLN A 69 -3.71 -5.02 14.39
CA GLN A 69 -3.35 -5.03 15.81
C GLN A 69 -2.08 -5.87 16.00
N GLY A 70 -0.96 -5.19 16.27
CA GLY A 70 0.32 -5.78 16.60
C GLY A 70 0.69 -5.59 18.07
N ILE A 71 1.96 -5.82 18.41
CA ILE A 71 2.46 -5.66 19.78
C ILE A 71 2.51 -4.18 20.14
N GLY A 72 1.58 -3.74 21.00
CA GLY A 72 1.52 -2.37 21.50
C GLY A 72 1.09 -1.32 20.46
N GLN A 73 0.77 -1.74 19.24
CA GLN A 73 0.35 -0.86 18.16
C GLN A 73 -0.97 -1.31 17.56
N ARG A 74 -1.86 -0.35 17.32
CA ARG A 74 -3.13 -0.55 16.61
C ARG A 74 -3.23 0.48 15.51
N VAL A 75 -3.25 0.01 14.27
CA VAL A 75 -3.44 0.81 13.07
C VAL A 75 -4.86 0.59 12.56
N THR A 76 -5.53 1.67 12.18
CA THR A 76 -6.86 1.60 11.58
C THR A 76 -6.83 2.39 10.28
N GLY A 77 -7.33 1.80 9.20
CA GLY A 77 -7.21 2.40 7.89
C GLY A 77 -8.31 1.97 6.92
N PHE A 78 -8.30 2.62 5.77
CA PHE A 78 -9.22 2.35 4.69
C PHE A 78 -8.47 2.25 3.36
N ARG A 79 -8.79 1.22 2.56
CA ARG A 79 -8.41 1.14 1.14
C ARG A 79 -9.66 1.27 0.29
N TYR A 80 -9.60 2.13 -0.72
CA TYR A 80 -10.74 2.42 -1.58
C TYR A 80 -10.25 2.76 -3.00
N ASN A 81 -11.18 3.08 -3.91
CA ASN A 81 -10.87 3.48 -5.28
C ASN A 81 -10.11 2.41 -6.08
N MET A 82 -10.52 1.14 -5.95
CA MET A 82 -9.94 0.00 -6.67
C MET A 82 -8.46 -0.25 -6.40
N GLN A 83 -7.95 0.30 -5.29
CA GLN A 83 -6.60 -0.01 -4.84
C GLN A 83 -6.48 -1.52 -4.56
N PRO A 84 -5.39 -2.16 -5.01
CA PRO A 84 -5.16 -3.55 -4.67
C PRO A 84 -4.85 -3.68 -3.18
N MET A 85 -5.26 -4.80 -2.60
CA MET A 85 -4.86 -5.24 -1.28
C MET A 85 -4.46 -6.71 -1.37
N ILE A 86 -3.37 -7.05 -0.70
CA ILE A 86 -2.83 -8.40 -0.66
C ILE A 86 -2.86 -8.82 0.80
N ILE A 87 -3.48 -9.96 1.08
CA ILE A 87 -3.58 -10.52 2.42
C ILE A 87 -3.03 -11.95 2.42
N PRO A 88 -2.51 -12.45 3.55
CA PRO A 88 -2.11 -13.84 3.65
C PRO A 88 -3.33 -14.78 3.56
N ASN A 89 -3.14 -15.98 3.01
CA ASN A 89 -4.17 -17.04 2.99
C ASN A 89 -4.41 -17.69 4.37
N THR A 90 -4.04 -16.99 5.44
CA THR A 90 -4.46 -17.27 6.81
C THR A 90 -5.81 -16.62 7.14
N PHE A 91 -6.44 -15.94 6.17
CA PHE A 91 -7.75 -15.30 6.33
C PHE A 91 -8.81 -16.29 6.84
N ARG A 92 -9.63 -15.81 7.77
CA ARG A 92 -10.76 -16.53 8.38
C ARG A 92 -11.97 -15.62 8.36
N GLY A 93 -13.04 -16.08 7.71
CA GLY A 93 -14.29 -15.34 7.59
C GLY A 93 -14.92 -15.50 6.22
N VAL A 94 -15.70 -14.50 5.84
CA VAL A 94 -16.37 -14.41 4.54
C VAL A 94 -15.45 -13.70 3.55
N LEU A 95 -15.12 -14.39 2.46
CA LEU A 95 -14.35 -13.85 1.34
C LEU A 95 -15.02 -14.27 0.03
N MET A 96 -15.74 -13.34 -0.60
CA MET A 96 -16.43 -13.58 -1.87
C MET A 96 -16.45 -12.30 -2.72
N PRO A 97 -16.66 -12.38 -4.04
CA PRO A 97 -16.84 -11.18 -4.86
C PRO A 97 -17.94 -10.28 -4.28
N GLY A 98 -17.61 -9.00 -4.07
CA GLY A 98 -18.52 -8.01 -3.49
C GLY A 98 -18.48 -7.92 -1.96
N MET A 99 -17.82 -8.84 -1.25
CA MET A 99 -17.82 -8.82 0.22
C MET A 99 -16.60 -9.49 0.85
N ILE A 100 -16.00 -8.79 1.81
CA ILE A 100 -15.04 -9.35 2.74
C ILE A 100 -15.46 -9.01 4.17
N LEU A 101 -15.40 -9.99 5.06
CA LEU A 101 -15.58 -9.80 6.50
C LEU A 101 -14.85 -10.91 7.25
N GLY A 102 -13.83 -10.55 8.02
CA GLY A 102 -13.08 -11.54 8.77
C GLY A 102 -11.79 -10.96 9.32
N TYR A 103 -10.82 -11.83 9.56
CA TYR A 103 -9.50 -11.44 9.99
C TYR A 103 -8.43 -12.36 9.39
N CYS A 104 -7.20 -11.87 9.31
CA CYS A 104 -6.02 -12.68 9.00
C CYS A 104 -5.00 -12.58 10.14
N ILE A 105 -4.13 -13.59 10.23
CA ILE A 105 -2.99 -13.59 11.15
C ILE A 105 -1.92 -12.66 10.57
N GLY A 106 -1.31 -11.86 11.45
CA GLY A 106 -0.31 -10.87 11.10
C GLY A 106 -0.87 -9.45 11.02
N GLN A 107 0.01 -8.48 11.28
CA GLN A 107 -0.27 -7.06 11.10
C GLN A 107 -0.05 -6.70 9.62
N LEU A 108 -1.12 -6.30 8.93
CA LEU A 108 -1.01 -5.69 7.61
C LEU A 108 -0.67 -4.22 7.80
N GLU A 109 0.31 -3.72 7.03
CA GLU A 109 0.72 -2.30 7.01
C GLU A 109 1.19 -1.80 8.38
N VAL A 110 2.49 -2.00 8.66
CA VAL A 110 3.21 -1.29 9.72
C VAL A 110 3.48 0.16 9.31
#